data_AF-A0A2D8S515-F1
#
_entry.id   AF-A0A2D8S515-F1
#
_cell.length_a   1.000
_cell.length_b   1.000
_cell.length_c   1.000
_cell.angle_alpha   90.00
_cell.angle_beta   90.00
_cell.angle_gamma   90.00
#
_symmetry.space_group_name_H-M   'P 1'
#
loop_
_entity.id
_entity.type
_entity.pdbx_description
1 polymer ?
#
loop_
_entity_poly.entity_id
_entity_poly.type
_entity_poly.pdbx_seq_one_letter_code
_entity_poly.pdbx_strand_id
1 'polypeptide(L)'
;MNSIFIKKYFLPGFIFQSLIIGGGYGTGRELVEFFLTAGPIAGLMNMAVATIIWSFVLAICFELARSGHNYEYRSFIRVLLGKAWTIYEVLYLIGVILVVSVMGSASGEIIHDIFDIPNILGIVIMMVLVGLIVFYGSSLIEKLFSLWSVILYFVFVIMFIAVFSRFSDTIGLSFYKQSSDTTWIIGGIKYAAYNIGLAPAILFCVRHIETRKEAIISGLIAGAIGMVPAFLMFLSLLSQYPKVLDASVPVNMILNELGWDSLKFIFQIVLFGTFIETGVGLIHGFNERIVAVYPQLTNKSRSAIGIALLIISIFVANAVGLVGLIAKGYGTLTWGYLIVFVIPVVTIGLWRILYGTGWKFQAE
;
A
#
# COMPACT_ATOMS: atom_id res chain seq x y z
N MET A 1 -2.07 13.30 -22.78
CA MET A 1 -1.19 13.92 -21.77
C MET A 1 0.26 13.56 -22.07
N ASN A 2 1.01 14.41 -22.80
CA ASN A 2 2.34 14.05 -23.32
C ASN A 2 3.46 15.03 -22.91
N SER A 3 3.28 15.76 -21.80
CA SER A 3 4.33 16.66 -21.30
C SER A 3 5.36 15.86 -20.49
N ILE A 4 6.63 15.91 -20.91
CA ILE A 4 7.78 15.33 -20.19
C ILE A 4 7.80 15.77 -18.72
N PHE A 5 7.35 16.99 -18.44
CA PHE A 5 7.22 17.52 -17.08
C PHE A 5 6.32 16.65 -16.17
N ILE A 6 5.14 16.25 -16.66
CA ILE A 6 4.22 15.40 -15.90
C ILE A 6 4.86 14.02 -15.66
N LYS A 7 5.53 13.46 -16.67
CA LYS A 7 6.23 12.18 -16.55
C LYS A 7 7.37 12.24 -15.53
N LYS A 8 8.10 13.34 -15.46
CA LYS A 8 9.22 13.52 -14.52
C LYS A 8 8.75 13.73 -13.08
N TYR A 9 7.73 14.55 -12.85
CA TYR A 9 7.42 15.05 -11.50
C TYR A 9 6.15 14.51 -10.86
N PHE A 10 5.14 14.12 -11.64
CA PHE A 10 3.83 13.72 -11.10
C PHE A 10 3.55 12.22 -11.27
N LEU A 11 3.97 11.65 -12.41
CA LEU A 11 3.76 10.24 -12.70
C LEU A 11 4.33 9.32 -11.60
N PRO A 12 5.53 9.54 -11.05
CA PRO A 12 6.04 8.70 -9.97
C PRO A 12 5.19 8.77 -8.70
N GLY A 13 4.60 9.94 -8.41
CA GLY A 13 3.68 10.11 -7.30
C GLY A 13 2.36 9.36 -7.50
N PHE A 14 1.76 9.43 -8.69
CA PHE A 14 0.54 8.67 -8.98
C PHE A 14 0.77 7.15 -8.95
N ILE A 15 1.91 6.69 -9.45
CA ILE A 15 2.27 5.27 -9.40
C ILE A 15 2.54 4.84 -7.95
N PHE A 16 3.28 5.63 -7.18
CA PHE A 16 3.52 5.36 -5.76
C PHE A 16 2.21 5.33 -4.96
N GLN A 17 1.32 6.28 -5.22
CA GLN A 17 -0.02 6.32 -4.64
C GLN A 17 -0.81 5.05 -4.97
N SER A 18 -0.82 4.60 -6.24
CA SER A 18 -1.52 3.37 -6.63
C SER A 18 -0.94 2.10 -5.98
N LEU A 19 0.34 2.11 -5.61
CA LEU A 19 0.98 1.01 -4.91
C LEU A 19 0.56 0.91 -3.44
N ILE A 20 0.34 2.07 -2.80
CA ILE A 20 -0.01 2.14 -1.36
C ILE A 20 -1.52 2.00 -1.15
N ILE A 21 -2.32 2.55 -2.06
CA ILE A 21 -3.79 2.49 -1.99
C ILE A 21 -4.23 1.09 -2.43
N GLY A 22 -4.05 0.14 -1.52
CA GLY A 22 -4.60 -1.20 -1.60
C GLY A 22 -5.90 -1.33 -0.81
N GLY A 23 -6.39 -2.57 -0.68
CA GLY A 23 -7.65 -2.81 0.00
C GLY A 23 -7.68 -2.49 1.50
N GLY A 24 -6.61 -2.78 2.23
CA GLY A 24 -6.55 -2.54 3.68
C GLY A 24 -6.59 -1.04 3.99
N TYR A 25 -5.93 -0.24 3.17
CA TYR A 25 -6.07 1.21 3.14
C TYR A 25 -7.54 1.63 2.91
N GLY A 26 -8.22 1.04 1.91
CA GLY A 26 -9.59 1.40 1.55
C GLY A 26 -10.65 1.07 2.61
N THR A 27 -10.36 0.14 3.53
CA THR A 27 -11.21 -0.09 4.72
C THR A 27 -11.14 1.04 5.75
N GLY A 28 -10.08 1.85 5.73
CA GLY A 28 -9.74 2.82 6.76
C GLY A 28 -9.00 2.23 7.98
N ARG A 29 -8.91 0.90 8.10
CA ARG A 29 -8.35 0.23 9.29
C ARG A 29 -6.85 0.47 9.47
N GLU A 30 -6.09 0.56 8.38
CA GLU A 30 -4.66 0.91 8.43
C GLU A 30 -4.46 2.33 9.00
N LEU A 31 -5.27 3.30 8.57
CA LEU A 31 -5.15 4.67 9.04
C LEU A 31 -5.57 4.81 10.50
N VAL A 32 -6.57 4.02 10.93
CA VAL A 32 -6.92 3.95 12.35
C VAL A 32 -5.71 3.46 13.15
N GLU A 33 -5.13 2.32 12.77
CA GLU A 33 -4.02 1.70 13.50
C GLU A 33 -2.79 2.60 13.61
N PHE A 34 -2.36 3.19 12.49
CA PHE A 34 -1.08 3.90 12.43
C PHE A 34 -1.18 5.40 12.72
N PHE A 35 -2.37 6.00 12.61
CA PHE A 35 -2.54 7.44 12.81
C PHE A 35 -3.56 7.75 13.89
N LEU A 36 -4.79 7.25 13.78
CA LEU A 36 -5.90 7.75 14.58
C LEU A 36 -5.91 7.23 16.02
N THR A 37 -5.32 6.06 16.28
CA THR A 37 -5.10 5.54 17.66
C THR A 37 -4.26 6.48 18.51
N ALA A 38 -3.37 7.27 17.90
CA ALA A 38 -2.63 8.32 18.59
C ALA A 38 -3.49 9.57 18.87
N GLY A 39 -4.67 9.68 18.28
CA GLY A 39 -5.56 10.84 18.38
C GLY A 39 -5.50 11.77 17.15
N PRO A 40 -6.43 12.73 17.03
CA PRO A 40 -6.59 13.52 15.81
C PRO A 40 -5.37 14.38 15.41
N ILE A 41 -4.78 15.12 16.35
CA ILE A 41 -3.64 16.01 16.07
C ILE A 41 -2.36 15.19 15.91
N ALA A 42 -2.12 14.23 16.81
CA ALA A 42 -0.95 13.36 16.72
C ALA A 42 -0.99 12.45 15.48
N GLY A 43 -2.18 12.04 15.04
CA GLY A 43 -2.40 11.36 13.76
C GLY A 43 -1.91 12.20 12.59
N LEU A 44 -2.29 13.49 12.52
CA LEU A 44 -1.77 14.41 11.49
C LEU A 44 -0.25 14.57 11.55
N MET A 45 0.34 14.64 12.75
CA MET A 45 1.80 14.67 12.91
C MET A 45 2.46 13.38 12.40
N ASN A 46 1.88 12.22 12.70
CA ASN A 46 2.35 10.94 12.18
C ASN A 46 2.27 10.90 10.65
N MET A 47 1.22 11.43 10.04
CA MET A 47 1.09 11.53 8.58
C MET A 47 2.14 12.47 7.98
N ALA A 48 2.42 13.60 8.63
CA ALA A 48 3.49 14.51 8.20
C ALA A 48 4.86 13.81 8.24
N VAL A 49 5.15 13.07 9.31
CA VAL A 49 6.40 12.30 9.40
C VAL A 49 6.46 11.19 8.36
N ALA A 50 5.37 10.46 8.13
CA ALA A 50 5.34 9.46 7.08
C ALA A 50 5.59 10.06 5.70
N THR A 51 5.02 11.23 5.42
CA THR A 51 5.24 11.99 4.19
C THR A 51 6.70 12.37 4.03
N ILE A 52 7.34 12.92 5.08
CA ILE A 52 8.75 13.31 5.05
C ILE A 52 9.64 12.09 4.77
N ILE A 53 9.40 10.97 5.44
CA ILE A 53 10.17 9.74 5.25
C ILE A 53 9.99 9.23 3.82
N TRP A 54 8.77 9.13 3.31
CA TRP A 54 8.51 8.72 1.93
C TRP A 54 9.19 9.63 0.92
N SER A 55 8.98 10.94 1.04
CA SER A 55 9.58 11.95 0.16
C SER A 55 11.09 11.84 0.13
N PHE A 56 11.73 11.67 1.29
CA PHE A 56 13.19 11.57 1.40
C PHE A 56 13.73 10.26 0.86
N VAL A 57 13.13 9.13 1.22
CA VAL A 57 13.56 7.80 0.75
C VAL A 57 13.34 7.66 -0.76
N LEU A 58 12.20 8.12 -1.30
CA LEU A 58 11.96 8.13 -2.75
C LEU A 58 12.96 9.00 -3.49
N ALA A 59 13.28 10.18 -2.98
CA ALA A 59 14.27 11.07 -3.60
C ALA A 59 15.65 10.37 -3.72
N ILE A 60 16.07 9.65 -2.68
CA ILE A 60 17.32 8.87 -2.71
C ILE A 60 17.18 7.70 -3.70
N CYS A 61 16.11 6.92 -3.61
CA CYS A 61 15.87 5.78 -4.51
C CYS A 61 15.88 6.20 -5.98
N PHE A 62 15.23 7.31 -6.32
CA PHE A 62 15.15 7.80 -7.69
C PHE A 62 16.51 8.28 -8.19
N GLU A 63 17.29 8.98 -7.35
CA GLU A 63 18.64 9.40 -7.72
C GLU A 63 19.60 8.21 -7.87
N LEU A 64 19.47 7.21 -7.01
CA LEU A 64 20.22 5.97 -7.12
C LEU A 64 19.86 5.21 -8.41
N ALA A 65 18.57 5.02 -8.68
CA ALA A 65 18.12 4.34 -9.89
C ALA A 65 18.58 5.07 -11.15
N ARG A 66 18.49 6.40 -11.19
CA ARG A 66 18.96 7.24 -12.29
C ARG A 66 20.47 7.13 -12.49
N SER A 67 21.26 7.33 -11.44
CA SER A 67 22.73 7.33 -11.53
C SER A 67 23.32 5.97 -11.88
N GLY A 68 22.64 4.88 -11.48
CA GLY A 68 23.07 3.51 -11.77
C GLY A 68 22.38 2.85 -12.96
N HIS A 69 21.45 3.55 -13.63
CA HIS A 69 20.54 2.98 -14.63
C HIS A 69 19.83 1.69 -14.17
N ASN A 70 19.59 1.58 -12.86
CA ASN A 70 18.97 0.43 -12.21
C ASN A 70 17.49 0.70 -11.96
N TYR A 71 16.70 0.63 -13.03
CA TYR A 71 15.26 0.87 -12.98
C TYR A 71 14.45 -0.38 -12.66
N GLU A 72 15.09 -1.55 -12.71
CA GLU A 72 14.49 -2.82 -12.35
C GLU A 72 14.69 -3.11 -10.87
N TYR A 73 13.60 -3.51 -10.22
CA TYR A 73 13.53 -3.84 -8.80
C TYR A 73 14.71 -4.72 -8.32
N ARG A 74 14.99 -5.82 -9.03
CA ARG A 74 15.99 -6.82 -8.61
C ARG A 74 17.41 -6.27 -8.74
N SER A 75 17.69 -5.57 -9.84
CA SER A 75 18.97 -4.92 -10.09
C SER A 75 19.26 -3.86 -9.03
N PHE A 76 18.25 -3.04 -8.73
CA PHE A 76 18.35 -2.00 -7.70
C PHE A 76 18.66 -2.60 -6.31
N ILE A 77 17.87 -3.58 -5.87
CA ILE A 77 18.05 -4.21 -4.55
C ILE A 77 19.38 -4.95 -4.46
N ARG A 78 19.82 -5.66 -5.52
CA ARG A 78 21.12 -6.34 -5.53
C ARG A 78 22.28 -5.37 -5.35
N VAL A 79 22.24 -4.20 -5.99
CA VAL A 79 23.34 -3.25 -5.83
C VAL A 79 23.24 -2.49 -4.51
N LEU A 80 22.04 -2.23 -4.01
CA LEU A 80 21.86 -1.59 -2.69
C LEU A 80 22.33 -2.51 -1.55
N LEU A 81 21.91 -3.77 -1.56
CA LEU A 81 22.09 -4.72 -0.44
C LEU A 81 23.18 -5.77 -0.67
N GLY A 82 23.72 -5.89 -1.88
CA GLY A 82 24.69 -6.94 -2.22
C GLY A 82 24.09 -8.34 -2.00
N LYS A 83 24.83 -9.20 -1.30
CA LYS A 83 24.41 -10.58 -0.96
C LYS A 83 23.16 -10.63 -0.09
N ALA A 84 22.83 -9.56 0.64
CA ALA A 84 21.66 -9.50 1.51
C ALA A 84 20.33 -9.29 0.75
N TRP A 85 20.36 -9.20 -0.59
CA TRP A 85 19.15 -9.08 -1.42
C TRP A 85 18.13 -10.22 -1.19
N THR A 86 18.59 -11.42 -0.82
CA THR A 86 17.72 -12.56 -0.53
C THR A 86 16.84 -12.33 0.69
N ILE A 87 17.31 -11.59 1.69
CA ILE A 87 16.54 -11.23 2.89
C ILE A 87 15.36 -10.35 2.49
N TYR A 88 15.59 -9.40 1.59
CA TYR A 88 14.53 -8.56 1.05
C TYR A 88 13.48 -9.41 0.31
N GLU A 89 13.88 -10.39 -0.50
CA GLU A 89 12.92 -11.28 -1.19
C GLU A 89 12.05 -12.06 -0.20
N VAL A 90 12.65 -12.64 0.86
CA VAL A 90 11.89 -13.35 1.89
C VAL A 90 10.88 -12.41 2.56
N LEU A 91 11.31 -11.19 2.89
CA LEU A 91 10.43 -10.19 3.47
C LEU A 91 9.30 -9.79 2.53
N TYR A 92 9.57 -9.65 1.23
CA TYR A 92 8.57 -9.40 0.20
C TYR A 92 7.54 -10.52 0.11
N LEU A 93 7.96 -11.80 0.16
CA LEU A 93 7.04 -12.94 0.13
C LEU A 93 6.12 -12.98 1.35
N ILE A 94 6.66 -12.70 2.55
CA ILE A 94 5.86 -12.55 3.77
C ILE A 94 4.87 -11.39 3.59
N GLY A 95 5.33 -10.28 3.00
CA GLY A 95 4.50 -9.13 2.63
C GLY A 95 3.33 -9.51 1.73
N VAL A 96 3.57 -10.25 0.65
CA VAL A 96 2.53 -10.71 -0.27
C VAL A 96 1.48 -11.55 0.46
N ILE A 97 1.92 -12.56 1.22
CA ILE A 97 1.00 -13.42 2.00
C ILE A 97 0.16 -12.57 2.95
N LEU A 98 0.78 -11.62 3.64
CA LEU A 98 0.12 -10.79 4.63
C LEU A 98 -0.91 -9.85 3.97
N VAL A 99 -0.54 -9.14 2.91
CA VAL A 99 -1.44 -8.22 2.21
C VAL A 99 -2.63 -8.99 1.65
N VAL A 100 -2.39 -10.13 0.99
CA VAL A 100 -3.47 -11.00 0.48
C VAL A 100 -4.37 -11.49 1.61
N SER A 101 -3.80 -11.82 2.78
CA SER A 101 -4.58 -12.22 3.97
C SER A 101 -5.42 -11.07 4.54
N VAL A 102 -4.88 -9.86 4.57
CA VAL A 102 -5.61 -8.64 5.00
C VAL A 102 -6.80 -8.39 4.07
N MET A 103 -6.59 -8.47 2.75
CA MET A 103 -7.67 -8.31 1.78
C MET A 103 -8.71 -9.42 1.89
N GLY A 104 -8.27 -10.67 2.10
CA GLY A 104 -9.16 -11.79 2.36
C GLY A 104 -10.03 -11.53 3.60
N SER A 105 -9.41 -11.19 4.73
CA SER A 105 -10.14 -10.91 5.97
C SER A 105 -11.11 -9.74 5.82
N ALA A 106 -10.72 -8.67 5.14
CA ALA A 106 -11.61 -7.54 4.88
C ALA A 106 -12.78 -7.93 3.96
N SER A 107 -12.54 -8.82 2.99
CA SER A 107 -13.59 -9.39 2.13
C SER A 107 -14.60 -10.19 2.96
N GLY A 108 -14.12 -10.96 3.93
CA GLY A 108 -14.94 -11.68 4.90
C GLY A 108 -15.87 -10.74 5.65
N GLU A 109 -15.32 -9.69 6.26
CA GLU A 109 -16.08 -8.67 7.01
C GLU A 109 -17.13 -7.98 6.12
N ILE A 110 -16.79 -7.58 4.90
CA ILE A 110 -17.74 -6.94 3.98
C ILE A 110 -18.91 -7.88 3.64
N ILE A 111 -18.62 -9.15 3.32
CA ILE A 111 -19.64 -10.12 2.95
C ILE A 111 -20.53 -10.47 4.15
N HIS A 112 -19.95 -10.55 5.34
CA HIS A 112 -20.72 -10.71 6.58
C HIS A 112 -21.63 -9.50 6.83
N ASP A 113 -21.12 -8.28 6.69
CA ASP A 113 -21.91 -7.05 6.87
C ASP A 113 -23.09 -6.92 5.90
N ILE A 114 -22.97 -7.45 4.67
CA ILE A 114 -24.01 -7.35 3.64
C ILE A 114 -25.04 -8.49 3.77
N PHE A 115 -24.58 -9.72 3.96
CA PHE A 115 -25.40 -10.93 3.84
C PHE A 115 -25.62 -11.67 5.15
N ASP A 116 -24.99 -11.25 6.25
CA ASP A 116 -25.02 -11.90 7.57
C ASP A 116 -24.57 -13.37 7.52
N ILE A 117 -23.60 -13.69 6.66
CA ILE A 117 -23.01 -15.03 6.51
C ILE A 117 -21.61 -15.12 7.11
N PRO A 118 -21.09 -16.32 7.43
CA PRO A 118 -19.77 -16.46 8.06
C PRO A 118 -18.62 -15.83 7.25
N ASN A 119 -17.75 -15.08 7.93
CA ASN A 119 -16.57 -14.40 7.36
C ASN A 119 -15.72 -15.28 6.43
N ILE A 120 -15.54 -16.56 6.78
CA ILE A 120 -14.75 -17.51 5.99
C ILE A 120 -15.27 -17.66 4.55
N LEU A 121 -16.58 -17.57 4.33
CA LEU A 121 -17.15 -17.64 2.99
C LEU A 121 -16.70 -16.45 2.15
N GLY A 122 -16.68 -15.24 2.72
CA GLY A 122 -16.21 -14.07 2.01
C GLY A 122 -14.71 -14.11 1.70
N ILE A 123 -13.90 -14.64 2.62
CA ILE A 123 -12.47 -14.90 2.39
C ILE A 123 -12.31 -15.88 1.21
N VAL A 124 -13.01 -17.01 1.23
CA VAL A 124 -12.90 -18.05 0.19
C VAL A 124 -13.39 -17.53 -1.16
N ILE A 125 -14.52 -16.81 -1.21
CA ILE A 125 -15.05 -16.23 -2.46
C ILE A 125 -14.01 -15.31 -3.09
N MET A 126 -13.43 -14.39 -2.32
CA MET A 126 -12.41 -13.49 -2.84
C MET A 126 -11.19 -14.25 -3.37
N MET A 127 -10.69 -15.24 -2.63
CA MET A 127 -9.49 -15.99 -3.01
C MET A 127 -9.70 -16.85 -4.25
N VAL A 128 -10.89 -17.43 -4.41
CA VAL A 128 -11.29 -18.16 -5.63
C VAL A 128 -11.33 -17.22 -6.82
N LEU A 129 -11.92 -16.02 -6.68
CA LEU A 129 -11.96 -15.03 -7.76
C LEU A 129 -10.55 -14.57 -8.16
N VAL A 130 -9.67 -14.31 -7.19
CA VAL A 130 -8.26 -14.00 -7.45
C VAL A 130 -7.60 -15.14 -8.22
N GLY A 131 -7.74 -16.38 -7.75
CA GLY A 131 -7.18 -17.55 -8.41
C GLY A 131 -7.65 -17.66 -9.86
N LEU A 132 -8.96 -17.59 -10.09
CA LEU A 132 -9.57 -17.66 -11.42
C LEU A 132 -9.04 -16.60 -12.37
N ILE A 133 -9.01 -15.33 -11.96
CA ILE A 133 -8.56 -14.22 -12.82
C ILE A 133 -7.08 -14.36 -13.18
N VAL A 134 -6.24 -14.80 -12.23
CA VAL A 134 -4.82 -15.06 -12.49
C VAL A 134 -4.63 -16.14 -13.58
N PHE A 135 -5.56 -17.09 -13.73
CA PHE A 135 -5.51 -18.09 -14.80
C PHE A 135 -5.83 -17.55 -16.20
N TYR A 136 -6.64 -16.48 -16.32
CA TYR A 136 -7.07 -15.94 -17.61
C TYR A 136 -6.03 -15.02 -18.31
N GLY A 137 -4.87 -14.77 -17.67
CA GLY A 137 -3.71 -14.10 -18.28
C GLY A 137 -3.70 -12.57 -18.20
N SER A 138 -2.55 -11.96 -18.54
CA SER A 138 -2.21 -10.55 -18.26
C SER A 138 -3.08 -9.50 -18.98
N SER A 139 -3.60 -9.80 -20.18
CA SER A 139 -4.38 -8.80 -20.95
C SER A 139 -5.74 -8.47 -20.32
N LEU A 140 -6.38 -9.44 -19.65
CA LEU A 140 -7.64 -9.20 -18.92
C LEU A 140 -7.39 -8.38 -17.66
N ILE A 141 -6.27 -8.65 -16.98
CA ILE A 141 -5.82 -7.97 -15.76
C ILE A 141 -5.62 -6.48 -16.03
N GLU A 142 -4.85 -6.13 -17.07
CA GLU A 142 -4.53 -4.72 -17.38
C GLU A 142 -5.77 -3.85 -17.63
N LYS A 143 -6.75 -4.35 -18.40
CA LYS A 143 -7.98 -3.60 -18.70
C LYS A 143 -8.89 -3.45 -17.49
N LEU A 144 -9.04 -4.51 -16.69
CA LEU A 144 -9.85 -4.47 -15.48
C LEU A 144 -9.26 -3.49 -14.46
N PHE A 145 -7.95 -3.52 -14.26
CA PHE A 145 -7.26 -2.72 -13.24
C PHE A 145 -7.35 -1.22 -13.55
N SER A 146 -7.09 -0.85 -14.82
CA SER A 146 -7.20 0.55 -15.26
C SER A 146 -8.59 1.14 -15.02
N LEU A 147 -9.66 0.39 -15.32
CA LEU A 147 -11.02 0.87 -15.16
C LEU A 147 -11.43 0.90 -13.68
N TRP A 148 -11.09 -0.16 -12.95
CA TRP A 148 -11.51 -0.32 -11.55
C TRP A 148 -10.87 0.73 -10.63
N SER A 149 -9.59 1.01 -10.81
CA SER A 149 -8.89 2.08 -10.10
C SER A 149 -9.57 3.45 -10.29
N VAL A 150 -10.04 3.78 -11.51
CA VAL A 150 -10.76 5.05 -11.76
C VAL A 150 -12.09 5.10 -11.02
N ILE A 151 -12.84 3.99 -11.02
CA ILE A 151 -14.11 3.87 -10.29
C ILE A 151 -13.88 4.03 -8.79
N LEU A 152 -12.84 3.39 -8.24
CA LEU A 152 -12.45 3.51 -6.84
C LEU A 152 -12.19 4.96 -6.44
N TYR A 153 -11.36 5.68 -7.19
CA TYR A 153 -11.08 7.09 -6.90
C TYR A 153 -12.33 7.97 -7.00
N PHE A 154 -13.19 7.73 -7.99
CA PHE A 154 -14.44 8.48 -8.13
C PHE A 154 -15.36 8.27 -6.93
N VAL A 155 -15.52 7.03 -6.48
CA VAL A 155 -16.35 6.70 -5.31
C VAL A 155 -15.75 7.26 -4.02
N PHE A 156 -14.42 7.25 -3.85
CA PHE A 156 -13.77 7.94 -2.73
C PHE A 156 -14.04 9.44 -2.73
N VAL A 157 -13.94 10.11 -3.89
CA VAL A 157 -14.21 11.55 -3.99
C VAL A 157 -15.65 11.87 -3.60
N ILE A 158 -16.62 11.09 -4.07
CA ILE A 158 -18.03 11.24 -3.68
C ILE A 158 -18.19 11.06 -2.18
N MET A 159 -17.58 10.01 -1.61
CA MET A 159 -17.64 9.75 -0.17
C MET A 159 -17.06 10.93 0.62
N PHE A 160 -15.88 11.44 0.23
CA PHE A 160 -15.26 12.58 0.90
C PHE A 160 -16.15 13.82 0.85
N ILE A 161 -16.67 14.18 -0.33
CA ILE A 161 -17.58 15.34 -0.47
C ILE A 161 -18.81 15.18 0.43
N ALA A 162 -19.43 14.00 0.43
CA ALA A 162 -20.62 13.73 1.24
C ALA A 162 -20.32 13.84 2.74
N VAL A 163 -19.21 13.24 3.20
CA VAL A 163 -18.79 13.26 4.60
C VAL A 163 -18.46 14.69 5.06
N PHE A 164 -17.68 15.45 4.28
CA PHE A 164 -17.32 16.83 4.64
C PHE A 164 -18.54 17.76 4.61
N SER A 165 -19.48 17.52 3.71
CA SER A 165 -20.72 18.31 3.63
C SER A 165 -21.67 18.03 4.79
N ARG A 166 -21.66 16.81 5.33
CA ARG A 166 -22.58 16.39 6.40
C ARG A 166 -21.99 16.54 7.81
N PHE A 167 -20.69 16.34 7.97
CA PHE A 167 -20.02 16.18 9.27
C PHE A 167 -18.88 17.18 9.50
N SER A 168 -18.82 18.30 8.78
CA SER A 168 -17.76 19.32 8.95
C SER A 168 -17.56 19.74 10.40
N ASP A 169 -18.66 20.01 11.12
CA ASP A 169 -18.62 20.48 12.51
C ASP A 169 -18.13 19.37 13.44
N THR A 170 -18.59 18.13 13.24
CA THR A 170 -18.15 16.97 14.01
C THR A 170 -16.66 16.68 13.81
N ILE A 171 -16.17 16.79 12.58
CA ILE A 171 -14.75 16.67 12.25
C ILE A 171 -13.95 17.77 12.97
N GLY A 172 -14.40 19.02 12.93
CA GLY A 172 -13.76 20.13 13.66
C GLY A 172 -13.72 19.89 15.16
N LEU A 173 -14.83 19.44 15.75
CA LEU A 173 -14.93 19.14 17.17
C LEU A 173 -14.06 17.95 17.60
N SER A 174 -13.73 17.02 16.70
CA SER A 174 -12.90 15.85 17.01
C SER A 174 -11.51 16.25 17.53
N PHE A 175 -10.92 17.34 17.03
CA PHE A 175 -9.59 17.79 17.43
C PHE A 175 -9.49 18.16 18.91
N TYR A 176 -10.59 18.62 19.51
CA TYR A 176 -10.67 18.92 20.94
C TYR A 176 -10.80 17.67 21.81
N LYS A 177 -11.08 16.51 21.22
CA LYS A 177 -11.18 15.21 21.92
C LYS A 177 -9.83 14.50 22.07
N GLN A 178 -8.72 15.13 21.68
CA GLN A 178 -7.39 14.55 21.89
C GLN A 178 -7.04 14.51 23.38
N SER A 179 -6.56 13.36 23.85
CA SER A 179 -6.04 13.21 25.22
C SER A 179 -4.72 13.95 25.42
N SER A 180 -4.50 14.50 26.62
CA SER A 180 -3.25 15.19 26.98
C SER A 180 -2.03 14.25 27.07
N ASP A 181 -2.25 12.96 27.32
CA ASP A 181 -1.20 11.94 27.48
C ASP A 181 -0.69 11.37 26.14
N THR A 182 -1.01 12.05 25.03
CA THR A 182 -0.67 11.58 23.70
C THR A 182 0.84 11.61 23.48
N THR A 183 1.42 10.43 23.31
CA THR A 183 2.86 10.30 23.08
C THR A 183 3.16 9.51 21.80
N TRP A 184 4.19 9.98 21.09
CA TRP A 184 4.99 9.35 20.03
C TRP A 184 4.50 9.39 18.57
N ILE A 185 5.44 9.88 17.76
CA ILE A 185 5.46 9.91 16.29
C ILE A 185 5.84 8.53 15.68
N ILE A 186 5.66 7.45 16.45
CA ILE A 186 6.07 6.11 16.04
C ILE A 186 5.13 5.56 14.95
N GLY A 187 3.84 5.91 14.99
CA GLY A 187 2.86 5.48 14.00
C GLY A 187 3.25 5.90 12.58
N GLY A 188 3.73 7.13 12.41
CA GLY A 188 4.21 7.67 11.15
C GLY A 188 5.43 6.93 10.62
N ILE A 189 6.42 6.66 11.49
CA ILE A 189 7.60 5.86 11.13
C ILE A 189 7.19 4.45 10.71
N LYS A 190 6.28 3.83 11.48
CA LYS A 190 5.83 2.47 11.20
C LYS A 190 5.14 2.37 9.85
N TYR A 191 4.20 3.27 9.60
CA TYR A 191 3.45 3.36 8.35
C TYR A 191 4.37 3.64 7.17
N ALA A 192 5.34 4.53 7.36
CA ALA A 192 6.27 4.88 6.32
C ALA A 192 7.12 3.68 5.89
N ALA A 193 7.73 2.99 6.87
CA ALA A 193 8.71 1.95 6.59
C ALA A 193 8.10 0.70 5.95
N TYR A 194 6.89 0.27 6.30
CA TYR A 194 6.30 -0.91 5.63
C TYR A 194 5.91 -0.60 4.18
N ASN A 195 5.32 0.58 3.91
CA ASN A 195 4.90 0.98 2.56
C ASN A 195 6.08 1.24 1.63
N ILE A 196 7.07 1.99 2.12
CA ILE A 196 8.23 2.40 1.32
C ILE A 196 9.12 1.23 0.94
N GLY A 197 9.01 0.12 1.68
CA GLY A 197 9.63 -1.15 1.33
C GLY A 197 9.38 -1.54 -0.12
N LEU A 198 8.20 -1.23 -0.68
CA LEU A 198 7.81 -1.57 -2.05
C LEU A 198 8.30 -0.56 -3.11
N ALA A 199 8.95 0.53 -2.72
CA ALA A 199 9.45 1.57 -3.65
C ALA A 199 10.28 1.04 -4.84
N PRO A 200 11.10 -0.02 -4.72
CA PRO A 200 11.87 -0.51 -5.86
C PRO A 200 11.01 -1.06 -7.00
N ALA A 201 9.75 -1.45 -6.73
CA ALA A 201 8.81 -1.91 -7.75
C ALA A 201 8.37 -0.81 -8.73
N ILE A 202 8.53 0.46 -8.38
CA ILE A 202 8.08 1.60 -9.19
C ILE A 202 9.22 2.32 -9.90
N LEU A 203 10.47 1.87 -9.77
CA LEU A 203 11.63 2.56 -10.34
C LEU A 203 11.64 2.60 -11.87
N PHE A 204 10.87 1.74 -12.54
CA PHE A 204 10.71 1.80 -14.00
C PHE A 204 10.13 3.15 -14.47
N CYS A 205 9.34 3.85 -13.64
CA CYS A 205 8.68 5.08 -14.03
C CYS A 205 9.62 6.31 -14.03
N VAL A 206 10.81 6.19 -13.42
CA VAL A 206 11.78 7.28 -13.34
C VAL A 206 12.85 7.24 -14.43
N ARG A 207 12.71 6.37 -15.44
CA ARG A 207 13.60 6.29 -16.61
C ARG A 207 13.74 7.61 -17.38
N HIS A 208 12.75 8.49 -17.28
CA HIS A 208 12.74 9.79 -17.95
C HIS A 208 13.45 10.90 -17.16
N ILE A 209 13.90 10.62 -15.93
CA ILE A 209 14.62 11.58 -15.10
C ILE A 209 16.08 11.60 -15.53
N GLU A 210 16.63 12.78 -15.82
CA GLU A 210 17.97 12.94 -16.40
C GLU A 210 18.95 13.56 -15.40
N THR A 211 18.46 14.44 -14.52
CA THR A 211 19.29 15.15 -13.54
C THR A 211 18.99 14.77 -12.10
N ARG A 212 19.97 14.98 -11.21
CA ARG A 212 19.81 14.78 -9.76
C ARG A 212 18.72 15.67 -9.16
N LYS A 213 18.62 16.92 -9.64
CA LYS A 213 17.59 17.86 -9.18
C LYS A 213 16.19 17.34 -9.52
N GLU A 214 16.00 16.81 -10.73
CA GLU A 214 14.74 16.19 -11.14
C GLU A 214 14.39 14.98 -10.26
N ALA A 215 15.36 14.10 -9.98
CA ALA A 215 15.17 12.92 -9.13
C ALA A 215 14.70 13.29 -7.72
N ILE A 216 15.38 14.27 -7.10
CA ILE A 216 15.04 14.73 -5.75
C ILE A 216 13.65 15.35 -5.72
N ILE A 217 13.36 16.30 -6.60
CA ILE A 217 12.05 16.97 -6.64
C ILE A 217 10.94 15.96 -6.92
N SER A 218 11.16 15.02 -7.85
CA SER A 218 10.21 13.95 -8.15
C SER A 218 9.92 13.07 -6.94
N GLY A 219 10.95 12.66 -6.18
CA GLY A 219 10.77 11.89 -4.95
C GLY A 219 10.01 12.67 -3.87
N LEU A 220 10.33 13.96 -3.69
CA LEU A 220 9.63 14.82 -2.74
C LEU A 220 8.14 14.96 -3.07
N ILE A 221 7.82 15.23 -4.33
CA ILE A 221 6.44 15.34 -4.82
C ILE A 221 5.73 13.98 -4.72
N ALA A 222 6.40 12.88 -5.03
CA ALA A 222 5.81 11.56 -4.98
C ALA A 222 5.36 11.16 -3.57
N GLY A 223 6.18 11.42 -2.56
CA GLY A 223 5.79 11.18 -1.16
C GLY A 223 4.59 12.03 -0.72
N ALA A 224 4.53 13.29 -1.15
CA ALA A 224 3.41 14.19 -0.85
C ALA A 224 2.12 13.74 -1.54
N ILE A 225 2.17 13.43 -2.84
CA ILE A 225 1.01 12.91 -3.61
C ILE A 225 0.49 11.62 -2.96
N GLY A 226 1.39 10.70 -2.60
CA GLY A 226 1.01 9.43 -1.96
C GLY A 226 0.22 9.61 -0.65
N MET A 227 0.44 10.68 0.10
CA MET A 227 -0.29 10.93 1.36
C MET A 227 -1.66 11.60 1.15
N VAL A 228 -1.92 12.25 0.01
CA VAL A 228 -3.15 13.06 -0.18
C VAL A 228 -4.42 12.26 0.06
N PRO A 229 -4.63 11.07 -0.54
CA PRO A 229 -5.84 10.31 -0.27
C PRO A 229 -5.91 9.89 1.19
N ALA A 230 -4.76 9.50 1.80
CA ALA A 230 -4.70 9.07 3.19
C ALA A 230 -5.19 10.17 4.11
N PHE A 231 -4.78 11.40 3.83
CA PHE A 231 -5.21 12.58 4.57
C PHE A 231 -6.71 12.81 4.48
N LEU A 232 -7.30 12.71 3.28
CA LEU A 232 -8.75 12.86 3.11
C LEU A 232 -9.54 11.75 3.82
N MET A 233 -9.06 10.51 3.75
CA MET A 233 -9.65 9.39 4.47
C MET A 233 -9.53 9.58 5.99
N PHE A 234 -8.35 9.98 6.49
CA PHE A 234 -8.12 10.26 7.90
C PHE A 234 -9.10 11.32 8.43
N LEU A 235 -9.24 12.43 7.72
CA LEU A 235 -10.20 13.48 8.07
C LEU A 235 -11.65 12.98 8.03
N SER A 236 -11.98 12.09 7.11
CA SER A 236 -13.32 11.47 7.05
C SER A 236 -13.58 10.57 8.27
N LEU A 237 -12.57 9.82 8.72
CA LEU A 237 -12.64 8.98 9.92
C LEU A 237 -12.87 9.79 11.20
N LEU A 238 -12.40 11.04 11.25
CA LEU A 238 -12.65 11.95 12.37
C LEU A 238 -14.13 12.25 12.61
N SER A 239 -14.99 12.11 11.59
CA SER A 239 -16.45 12.28 11.73
C SER A 239 -17.04 11.35 12.79
N GLN A 240 -16.44 10.17 12.99
CA GLN A 240 -16.91 9.15 13.94
C GLN A 240 -15.92 8.90 15.10
N TYR A 241 -14.96 9.81 15.32
CA TYR A 241 -14.02 9.69 16.43
C TYR A 241 -14.69 9.97 17.80
N PRO A 242 -14.48 9.13 18.84
CA PRO A 242 -13.54 8.01 18.92
C PRO A 242 -14.13 6.62 18.59
N LYS A 243 -15.43 6.49 18.32
CA LYS A 243 -16.10 5.19 18.09
C LYS A 243 -15.48 4.39 16.93
N VAL A 244 -14.99 5.10 15.92
CA VAL A 244 -14.32 4.52 14.74
C VAL A 244 -13.07 3.71 15.06
N LEU A 245 -12.46 3.91 16.24
CA LEU A 245 -11.25 3.20 16.67
C LEU A 245 -11.49 1.69 16.84
N ASP A 246 -12.71 1.30 17.22
CA ASP A 246 -13.07 -0.10 17.51
C ASP A 246 -13.62 -0.84 16.28
N ALA A 247 -13.84 -0.12 15.17
CA ALA A 247 -14.39 -0.70 13.94
C ALA A 247 -13.34 -1.57 13.22
N SER A 248 -13.75 -2.78 12.80
CA SER A 248 -12.94 -3.65 11.93
C SER A 248 -12.78 -3.04 10.53
N VAL A 249 -13.88 -2.54 9.95
CA VAL A 249 -13.93 -1.78 8.69
C VAL A 249 -14.45 -0.36 8.97
N PRO A 250 -13.57 0.57 9.39
CA PRO A 250 -13.96 1.95 9.76
C PRO A 250 -14.79 2.71 8.74
N VAL A 251 -14.53 2.52 7.44
CA VAL A 251 -15.28 3.20 6.39
C VAL A 251 -16.75 2.77 6.37
N ASN A 252 -17.07 1.52 6.69
CA ASN A 252 -18.46 1.07 6.79
C ASN A 252 -19.21 1.83 7.90
N MET A 253 -18.56 2.14 9.02
CA MET A 253 -19.16 2.95 10.09
C MET A 253 -19.49 4.36 9.60
N ILE A 254 -18.57 5.02 8.88
CA ILE A 254 -18.85 6.34 8.31
C ILE A 254 -20.04 6.28 7.35
N LEU A 255 -20.07 5.29 6.47
CA LEU A 255 -21.13 5.13 5.47
C LEU A 255 -22.50 4.82 6.10
N ASN A 256 -22.53 4.05 7.19
CA ASN A 256 -23.74 3.80 7.98
C ASN A 256 -24.29 5.10 8.59
N GLU A 257 -23.42 5.90 9.22
CA GLU A 257 -23.80 7.17 9.85
C GLU A 257 -24.19 8.24 8.83
N LEU A 258 -23.63 8.18 7.61
CA LEU A 258 -24.06 9.03 6.50
C LEU A 258 -25.50 8.73 6.06
N GLY A 259 -25.97 7.49 6.24
CA GLY A 259 -27.34 7.06 5.93
C GLY A 259 -27.65 6.97 4.43
N TRP A 260 -26.64 6.92 3.57
CA TRP A 260 -26.79 6.82 2.11
C TRP A 260 -26.59 5.38 1.65
N ASP A 261 -27.61 4.54 1.79
CA ASP A 261 -27.53 3.09 1.55
C ASP A 261 -26.99 2.75 0.14
N SER A 262 -27.40 3.48 -0.89
CA SER A 262 -26.90 3.30 -2.25
C SER A 262 -25.39 3.55 -2.36
N LEU A 263 -24.88 4.60 -1.71
CA LEU A 263 -23.46 4.91 -1.70
C LEU A 263 -22.69 3.84 -0.93
N LYS A 264 -23.21 3.39 0.22
CA LYS A 264 -22.62 2.30 1.01
C LYS A 264 -22.48 1.04 0.16
N PHE A 265 -23.56 0.60 -0.49
CA PHE A 265 -23.58 -0.60 -1.29
C PHE A 265 -22.60 -0.52 -2.48
N ILE A 266 -22.61 0.60 -3.22
CA ILE A 266 -21.66 0.84 -4.32
C ILE A 266 -20.23 0.82 -3.80
N PHE A 267 -19.96 1.49 -2.68
CA PHE A 267 -18.64 1.57 -2.07
C PHE A 267 -18.12 0.18 -1.69
N GLN A 268 -18.95 -0.65 -1.06
CA GLN A 268 -18.57 -2.00 -0.67
C GLN A 268 -18.26 -2.89 -1.88
N ILE A 269 -19.05 -2.81 -2.95
CA ILE A 269 -18.76 -3.54 -4.22
C ILE A 269 -17.42 -3.10 -4.79
N VAL A 270 -17.20 -1.78 -4.88
CA VAL A 270 -15.98 -1.21 -5.44
C VAL A 270 -14.75 -1.60 -4.61
N LEU A 271 -14.86 -1.50 -3.28
CA LEU A 271 -13.81 -1.91 -2.36
C LEU A 271 -13.51 -3.42 -2.46
N PHE A 272 -14.55 -4.26 -2.55
CA PHE A 272 -14.39 -5.70 -2.75
C PHE A 272 -13.68 -6.03 -4.06
N GLY A 273 -14.01 -5.36 -5.16
CA GLY A 273 -13.27 -5.55 -6.41
C GLY A 273 -11.83 -5.04 -6.35
N THR A 274 -11.54 -4.00 -5.56
CA THR A 274 -10.16 -3.54 -5.32
C THR A 274 -9.35 -4.57 -4.54
N PHE A 275 -9.99 -5.35 -3.66
CA PHE A 275 -9.34 -6.47 -2.97
C PHE A 275 -8.93 -7.56 -3.96
N ILE A 276 -9.81 -7.89 -4.90
CA ILE A 276 -9.53 -8.84 -5.97
C ILE A 276 -8.42 -8.32 -6.88
N GLU A 277 -8.50 -7.07 -7.33
CA GLU A 277 -7.47 -6.39 -8.14
C GLU A 277 -6.10 -6.48 -7.46
N THR A 278 -6.01 -6.07 -6.20
CA THR A 278 -4.77 -6.12 -5.42
C THR A 278 -4.25 -7.55 -5.30
N GLY A 279 -5.11 -8.51 -4.97
CA GLY A 279 -4.75 -9.93 -4.85
C GLY A 279 -4.22 -10.50 -6.16
N VAL A 280 -4.91 -10.27 -7.27
CA VAL A 280 -4.50 -10.71 -8.62
C VAL A 280 -3.15 -10.10 -8.98
N GLY A 281 -2.95 -8.80 -8.74
CA GLY A 281 -1.70 -8.11 -9.04
C GLY A 281 -0.50 -8.67 -8.27
N LEU A 282 -0.68 -8.96 -6.98
CA LEU A 282 0.38 -9.52 -6.13
C LEU A 282 0.74 -10.96 -6.51
N ILE A 283 -0.26 -11.82 -6.74
CA ILE A 283 -0.02 -13.21 -7.16
C ILE A 283 0.59 -13.26 -8.56
N HIS A 284 0.12 -12.43 -9.48
CA HIS A 284 0.70 -12.33 -10.82
C HIS A 284 2.14 -11.82 -10.77
N GLY A 285 2.41 -10.75 -10.04
CA GLY A 285 3.76 -10.22 -9.85
C GLY A 285 4.72 -11.22 -9.19
N PHE A 286 4.23 -12.02 -8.25
CA PHE A 286 4.99 -13.12 -7.67
C PHE A 286 5.29 -14.23 -8.68
N ASN A 287 4.31 -14.62 -9.51
CA ASN A 287 4.51 -15.61 -10.57
C ASN A 287 5.55 -15.15 -11.60
N GLU A 288 5.53 -13.88 -12.02
CA GLU A 288 6.53 -13.32 -12.94
C GLU A 288 7.94 -13.34 -12.34
N ARG A 289 8.08 -13.11 -11.03
CA ARG A 289 9.37 -13.24 -10.32
C ARG A 289 9.88 -14.67 -10.34
N ILE A 290 9.01 -15.66 -10.14
CA ILE A 290 9.38 -17.08 -10.24
C ILE A 290 9.88 -17.40 -11.65
N VAL A 291 9.18 -16.95 -12.69
CA VAL A 291 9.56 -17.17 -14.10
C VAL A 291 10.92 -16.56 -14.41
N ALA A 292 11.19 -15.36 -13.90
CA ALA A 292 12.48 -14.69 -14.10
C ALA A 292 13.68 -15.43 -13.48
N VAL A 293 13.45 -16.32 -12.50
CA VAL A 293 14.51 -17.11 -11.86
C VAL A 293 14.53 -18.55 -12.39
N TYR A 294 13.35 -19.12 -12.62
CA TYR A 294 13.15 -20.52 -13.03
C TYR A 294 12.28 -20.57 -14.30
N PRO A 295 12.81 -20.16 -15.45
CA PRO A 295 12.04 -20.08 -16.71
C PRO A 295 11.55 -21.45 -17.19
N GLN A 296 12.17 -22.54 -16.73
CA GLN A 296 11.84 -23.92 -17.07
C GLN A 296 10.61 -24.46 -16.31
N LEU A 297 10.08 -23.73 -15.33
CA LEU A 297 8.91 -24.18 -14.58
C LEU A 297 7.66 -24.20 -15.45
N THR A 298 6.98 -25.34 -15.48
CA THR A 298 5.74 -25.50 -16.23
C THR A 298 4.64 -24.59 -15.67
N ASN A 299 3.70 -24.18 -16.52
CA ASN A 299 2.54 -23.38 -16.11
C ASN A 299 1.77 -24.02 -14.94
N LYS A 300 1.67 -25.36 -14.92
CA LYS A 300 1.02 -26.12 -13.83
C LYS A 300 1.71 -25.93 -12.48
N SER A 301 3.04 -26.02 -12.44
CA SER A 301 3.82 -25.85 -11.22
C SER A 301 3.69 -24.43 -10.66
N ARG A 302 3.67 -23.42 -11.53
CA ARG A 302 3.49 -22.01 -11.13
C ARG A 302 2.11 -21.77 -10.55
N SER A 303 1.08 -22.28 -11.21
CA SER A 303 -0.29 -22.20 -10.70
C SER A 303 -0.45 -22.91 -9.36
N ALA A 304 0.19 -24.06 -9.16
CA ALA A 304 0.20 -24.76 -7.87
C ALA A 304 0.83 -23.92 -6.75
N ILE A 305 1.94 -23.21 -7.04
CA ILE A 305 2.58 -22.30 -6.08
C ILE A 305 1.65 -21.13 -5.73
N GLY A 306 1.01 -20.52 -6.73
CA GLY A 306 0.03 -19.45 -6.51
C GLY A 306 -1.16 -19.91 -5.67
N ILE A 307 -1.71 -21.10 -5.95
CA ILE A 307 -2.79 -21.72 -5.16
C ILE A 307 -2.32 -21.99 -3.73
N ALA A 308 -1.13 -22.55 -3.54
CA ALA A 308 -0.59 -22.81 -2.20
C ALA A 308 -0.48 -21.51 -1.38
N LEU A 309 -0.02 -20.42 -2.01
CA LEU A 309 0.04 -19.11 -1.38
C LEU A 309 -1.36 -18.62 -0.98
N LEU A 310 -2.34 -18.69 -1.88
CA LEU A 310 -3.73 -18.32 -1.58
C LEU A 310 -4.32 -19.15 -0.43
N ILE A 311 -4.07 -20.46 -0.39
CA ILE A 311 -4.53 -21.34 0.68
C ILE A 311 -3.91 -20.92 2.03
N ILE A 312 -2.60 -20.68 2.06
CA ILE A 312 -1.92 -20.18 3.27
C ILE A 312 -2.56 -18.86 3.71
N SER A 313 -2.80 -17.94 2.78
CA SER A 313 -3.45 -16.66 3.07
C SER A 313 -4.88 -16.81 3.60
N ILE A 314 -5.66 -17.80 3.16
CA ILE A 314 -6.99 -18.08 3.73
C ILE A 314 -6.87 -18.43 5.22
N PHE A 315 -5.97 -19.35 5.57
CA PHE A 315 -5.79 -19.77 6.96
C PHE A 315 -5.30 -18.63 7.84
N VAL A 316 -4.33 -17.85 7.36
CA VAL A 316 -3.81 -16.68 8.07
C VAL A 316 -4.90 -15.61 8.24
N ALA A 317 -5.68 -15.32 7.19
CA ALA A 317 -6.81 -14.40 7.22
C ALA A 317 -7.82 -14.77 8.29
N ASN A 318 -8.27 -16.03 8.28
CA ASN A 318 -9.31 -16.52 9.18
C ASN A 318 -8.84 -16.63 10.64
N ALA A 319 -7.58 -17.01 10.87
CA ALA A 319 -7.06 -17.23 12.23
C ALA A 319 -6.74 -15.92 12.96
N VAL A 320 -6.24 -14.91 12.24
CA VAL A 320 -5.74 -13.66 12.85
C VAL A 320 -6.76 -12.53 12.75
N GLY A 321 -7.52 -12.46 11.65
CA GLY A 321 -8.47 -11.39 11.38
C GLY A 321 -7.83 -10.06 11.00
N LEU A 322 -8.64 -9.16 10.44
CA LEU A 322 -8.20 -7.91 9.81
C LEU A 322 -7.38 -7.02 10.75
N VAL A 323 -7.91 -6.76 11.95
CA VAL A 323 -7.27 -5.89 12.95
C VAL A 323 -5.92 -6.47 13.38
N GLY A 324 -5.86 -7.78 13.66
CA GLY A 324 -4.64 -8.45 14.10
C GLY A 324 -3.56 -8.46 13.02
N LEU A 325 -3.93 -8.68 11.75
CA LEU A 325 -3.01 -8.69 10.62
C LEU A 325 -2.40 -7.31 10.38
N ILE A 326 -3.17 -6.24 10.51
CA ILE A 326 -2.66 -4.87 10.38
C ILE A 326 -1.78 -4.52 11.59
N ALA A 327 -2.29 -4.64 12.81
CA ALA A 327 -1.58 -4.23 14.02
C ALA A 327 -0.27 -5.01 14.23
N LYS A 328 -0.33 -6.35 14.13
CA LYS A 328 0.84 -7.22 14.37
C LYS A 328 1.61 -7.54 13.10
N GLY A 329 0.91 -7.86 12.01
CA GLY A 329 1.55 -8.25 10.76
C GLY A 329 2.28 -7.08 10.11
N TYR A 330 1.57 -5.99 9.77
CA TYR A 330 2.22 -4.82 9.18
C TYR A 330 3.18 -4.17 10.17
N GLY A 331 2.82 -4.11 11.45
CA GLY A 331 3.71 -3.64 12.52
C GLY A 331 5.04 -4.41 12.60
N THR A 332 5.05 -5.72 12.29
CA THR A 332 6.28 -6.53 12.26
C THR A 332 7.05 -6.33 10.96
N LEU A 333 6.35 -6.30 9.81
CA LEU A 333 6.97 -6.02 8.50
C LEU A 333 7.67 -4.66 8.46
N THR A 334 7.12 -3.66 9.15
CA THR A 334 7.75 -2.35 9.34
C THR A 334 9.21 -2.50 9.75
N TRP A 335 9.50 -3.28 10.80
CA TRP A 335 10.86 -3.41 11.33
C TRP A 335 11.77 -4.11 10.33
N GLY A 336 11.25 -5.12 9.64
CA GLY A 336 11.95 -5.78 8.54
C GLY A 336 12.36 -4.79 7.46
N TYR A 337 11.42 -4.00 6.93
CA TYR A 337 11.72 -3.04 5.87
C TYR A 337 12.56 -1.86 6.36
N LEU A 338 12.41 -1.46 7.62
CA LEU A 338 13.24 -0.42 8.21
C LEU A 338 14.71 -0.85 8.20
N ILE A 339 15.02 -2.07 8.65
CA ILE A 339 16.39 -2.59 8.74
C ILE A 339 16.93 -2.96 7.36
N VAL A 340 16.14 -3.66 6.54
CA VAL A 340 16.61 -4.27 5.29
C VAL A 340 16.56 -3.29 4.12
N PHE A 341 15.73 -2.24 4.18
CA PHE A 341 15.55 -1.31 3.07
C PHE A 341 15.79 0.15 3.46
N VAL A 342 15.03 0.70 4.41
CA VAL A 342 15.07 2.14 4.72
C VAL A 342 16.44 2.59 5.22
N ILE A 343 17.00 1.91 6.22
CA ILE A 343 18.33 2.24 6.75
C ILE A 343 19.40 2.15 5.65
N PRO A 344 19.51 1.05 4.87
CA PRO A 344 20.45 0.98 3.75
C PRO A 344 20.28 2.10 2.71
N VAL A 345 19.05 2.47 2.34
CA VAL A 345 18.82 3.59 1.41
C VAL A 345 19.34 4.91 2.01
N VAL A 346 18.96 5.21 3.25
CA VAL A 346 19.32 6.49 3.90
C VAL A 346 20.80 6.57 4.27
N THR A 347 21.47 5.45 4.50
CA THR A 347 22.89 5.41 4.87
C THR A 347 23.79 5.16 3.65
N ILE A 348 23.81 3.93 3.13
CA ILE A 348 24.64 3.50 2.00
C ILE A 348 24.24 4.27 0.74
N GLY A 349 22.95 4.40 0.48
CA GLY A 349 22.43 5.12 -0.68
C GLY A 349 22.84 6.59 -0.68
N LEU A 350 22.59 7.30 0.42
CA LEU A 350 22.98 8.70 0.56
C LEU A 350 24.51 8.89 0.47
N TRP A 351 25.29 8.01 1.12
CA TRP A 351 26.75 8.04 1.05
C TRP A 351 27.25 7.92 -0.40
N ARG A 352 26.70 6.99 -1.19
CA ARG A 352 27.06 6.84 -2.62
C ARG A 352 26.72 8.09 -3.44
N ILE A 353 25.57 8.71 -3.17
CA ILE A 353 25.16 9.95 -3.85
C ILE A 353 26.10 11.12 -3.52
N LEU A 354 26.55 11.23 -2.26
CA LEU A 354 27.37 12.36 -1.81
C LEU A 354 28.83 12.25 -2.27
N TYR A 355 29.42 11.06 -2.22
CA TYR A 355 30.84 10.87 -2.50
C TYR A 355 31.15 10.49 -3.96
N GLY A 356 30.14 10.44 -4.84
CA GLY A 356 30.34 10.16 -6.26
C GLY A 356 31.01 8.81 -6.52
N THR A 357 30.96 7.89 -5.55
CA THR A 357 31.39 6.50 -5.70
C THR A 357 30.35 5.81 -6.58
N GLY A 358 30.42 6.12 -7.88
CA GLY A 358 29.62 5.50 -8.93
C GLY A 358 29.66 3.98 -8.76
N TRP A 359 28.58 3.33 -9.20
CA TRP A 359 28.21 1.92 -9.07
C TRP A 359 29.31 0.91 -9.49
N LYS A 360 30.44 0.92 -8.78
CA LYS A 360 31.64 0.10 -9.02
C LYS A 360 31.66 -1.19 -8.21
N PHE A 361 30.53 -1.61 -7.65
CA PHE A 361 30.39 -2.98 -7.18
C PHE A 361 29.95 -3.84 -8.37
N GLN A 362 30.96 -4.45 -8.97
CA GLN A 362 30.87 -5.40 -10.07
C GLN A 362 29.75 -6.41 -9.81
N ALA A 363 28.92 -6.60 -10.83
CA ALA A 363 28.26 -7.86 -11.05
C ALA A 363 29.34 -8.91 -11.33
N GLU A 364 29.81 -9.57 -10.29
CA GLU A 364 30.37 -10.92 -10.38
C GLU A 364 29.37 -11.91 -9.78
#